data_AF-A0A654II33-F1
#
_entry.id   AF-A0A654II33-F1
#
_cell.length_a   1.000
_cell.length_b   1.000
_cell.length_c   1.000
_cell.angle_alpha   90.00
_cell.angle_beta   90.00
_cell.angle_gamma   90.00
#
_symmetry.space_group_name_H-M   'P 1'
#
loop_
_entity.id
_entity.type
_entity.pdbx_description
1 polymer ?
#
loop_
_entity_poly.entity_id
_entity_poly.type
_entity_poly.pdbx_seq_one_letter_code
_entity_poly.pdbx_strand_id
1 'polypeptide(L)'
;MIKFNDKQEELTLVCLTEVNDKPYVVDADLSTSFISEDKKIYMVIKKDNKCLKTKIRNAFKKFVSTNKFNINVDVDSFLVFFDKCGCKKDAIEAIYESIAFETFDKVSYKKILNQMK
;
A
#
# COMPACT_ATOMS: atom_id res chain seq x y z
N MET A 1 1.45 8.23 17.32
CA MET A 1 1.88 7.00 18.02
C MET A 1 1.42 5.82 17.18
N ILE A 2 2.34 5.10 16.54
CA ILE A 2 2.02 3.96 15.67
C ILE A 2 1.74 2.78 16.59
N LYS A 3 0.49 2.30 16.61
CA LYS A 3 0.14 1.07 17.34
C LYS A 3 0.45 -0.11 16.42
N PHE A 4 1.65 -0.66 16.53
CA PHE A 4 1.92 -1.98 16.00
C PHE A 4 1.23 -3.00 16.93
N ASN A 5 0.35 -3.84 16.38
CA ASN A 5 -0.21 -5.04 17.03
C ASN A 5 -1.12 -4.88 18.27
N ASP A 6 -1.73 -3.72 18.54
CA ASP A 6 -2.68 -3.61 19.67
C ASP A 6 -4.01 -4.35 19.41
N LYS A 7 -4.41 -4.49 18.13
CA LYS A 7 -5.60 -5.24 17.69
C LYS A 7 -5.30 -5.92 16.36
N GLN A 8 -5.60 -7.21 16.29
CA GLN A 8 -5.59 -7.95 15.04
C GLN A 8 -6.93 -7.73 14.34
N GLU A 9 -6.91 -7.04 13.20
CA GLU A 9 -8.10 -6.84 12.39
C GLU A 9 -8.47 -8.14 11.65
N GLU A 10 -9.72 -8.25 11.21
CA GLU A 10 -10.20 -9.44 10.51
C GLU A 10 -9.65 -9.54 9.07
N LEU A 11 -9.43 -8.39 8.43
CA LEU A 11 -8.95 -8.29 7.06
C LEU A 11 -7.44 -8.04 7.02
N THR A 12 -6.75 -8.67 6.08
CA THR A 12 -5.30 -8.48 5.88
C THR A 12 -4.98 -8.13 4.43
N LEU A 13 -4.19 -7.08 4.22
CA LEU A 13 -3.57 -6.74 2.95
C LEU A 13 -2.31 -7.58 2.74
N VAL A 14 -2.24 -8.31 1.63
CA VAL A 14 -1.13 -9.21 1.26
C VAL A 14 -0.65 -8.86 -0.14
N CYS A 15 0.67 -8.83 -0.35
CA CYS A 15 1.25 -8.60 -1.65
C CYS A 15 1.43 -9.89 -2.47
N LEU A 16 1.19 -9.82 -3.78
CA LEU A 16 1.48 -10.87 -4.75
C LEU A 16 2.37 -10.33 -5.88
N THR A 17 3.41 -11.08 -6.26
CA THR A 17 4.21 -10.82 -7.47
C THR A 17 3.59 -11.45 -8.70
N GLU A 18 2.90 -12.56 -8.50
CA GLU A 18 2.33 -13.43 -9.50
C GLU A 18 1.00 -13.96 -8.97
N VAL A 19 0.06 -14.21 -9.87
CA VAL A 19 -1.34 -14.52 -9.54
C VAL A 19 -1.66 -16.00 -9.80
N ASN A 20 -0.65 -16.81 -10.12
CA ASN A 20 -0.78 -18.15 -10.71
C ASN A 20 -1.76 -19.08 -9.98
N ASP A 21 -1.91 -18.95 -8.65
CA ASP A 21 -2.79 -19.79 -7.83
C ASP A 21 -4.05 -19.07 -7.29
N LYS A 22 -4.40 -17.91 -7.85
CA LYS A 22 -5.48 -17.03 -7.36
C LYS A 22 -6.39 -16.59 -8.52
N PRO A 23 -7.38 -17.41 -8.93
CA PRO A 23 -8.17 -17.18 -10.15
C PRO A 23 -9.04 -15.90 -10.11
N TYR A 24 -9.38 -15.42 -8.91
CA TYR A 24 -10.22 -14.23 -8.71
C TYR A 24 -9.43 -12.97 -8.37
N VAL A 25 -8.10 -13.02 -8.47
CA VAL A 25 -7.26 -11.83 -8.32
C VAL A 25 -6.98 -11.24 -9.69
N VAL A 26 -7.16 -9.92 -9.82
CA VAL A 26 -6.90 -9.21 -11.07
C VAL A 26 -5.41 -9.16 -11.32
N ASP A 27 -4.95 -9.83 -12.38
CA ASP A 27 -3.54 -9.89 -12.74
C ASP A 27 -3.05 -8.62 -13.48
N ALA A 28 -3.08 -7.49 -12.77
CA ALA A 28 -2.59 -6.21 -13.26
C ALA A 28 -1.72 -5.53 -12.21
N ASP A 29 -0.65 -4.87 -12.63
CA ASP A 29 0.25 -4.17 -11.71
C ASP A 29 -0.48 -3.05 -10.96
N LEU A 30 -0.22 -2.93 -9.65
CA LEU A 30 -0.86 -2.00 -8.71
C LEU A 30 -2.38 -2.19 -8.57
N SER A 31 -2.91 -3.35 -8.97
CA SER A 31 -4.31 -3.72 -8.72
C SER A 31 -4.51 -4.17 -7.27
N THR A 32 -5.77 -4.14 -6.83
CA THR A 32 -6.18 -4.80 -5.59
C THR A 32 -7.42 -5.64 -5.84
N SER A 33 -7.53 -6.79 -5.18
CA SER A 33 -8.69 -7.68 -5.26
C SER A 33 -9.02 -8.19 -3.87
N PHE A 34 -10.28 -8.04 -3.46
CA PHE A 34 -10.75 -8.55 -2.18
C PHE A 34 -11.32 -9.95 -2.36
N ILE A 35 -10.84 -10.90 -1.57
CA ILE A 35 -11.32 -12.29 -1.53
C ILE A 35 -11.87 -12.54 -0.13
N SER A 36 -13.19 -12.66 -0.02
CA SER A 36 -13.93 -12.77 1.24
C SER A 36 -13.59 -14.04 2.02
N GLU A 37 -13.48 -15.16 1.31
CA GLU A 37 -13.21 -16.49 1.85
C GLU A 37 -11.86 -16.53 2.56
N ASP A 38 -10.88 -15.82 2.00
CA ASP A 38 -9.54 -15.69 2.54
C ASP A 38 -9.43 -14.60 3.61
N LYS A 39 -10.45 -13.72 3.72
CA LYS A 39 -10.41 -12.46 4.48
C LYS A 39 -9.18 -11.60 4.12
N LYS A 40 -8.82 -11.60 2.84
CA LYS A 40 -7.61 -10.96 2.33
C LYS A 40 -7.91 -10.00 1.19
N ILE A 41 -7.17 -8.91 1.20
CA ILE A 41 -7.03 -8.04 0.04
C ILE A 41 -5.67 -8.36 -0.57
N TYR A 42 -5.66 -8.81 -1.81
CA TYR A 42 -4.44 -9.07 -2.54
C TYR A 42 -4.07 -7.84 -3.36
N MET A 43 -2.84 -7.34 -3.17
CA MET A 43 -2.26 -6.27 -3.95
C MET A 43 -1.20 -6.85 -4.88
N VAL A 44 -1.39 -6.68 -6.19
CA VAL A 44 -0.44 -7.20 -7.18
C VAL A 44 0.63 -6.14 -7.45
N ILE A 45 1.90 -6.47 -7.18
CA ILE A 45 3.05 -5.64 -7.53
C ILE A 45 3.95 -6.47 -8.44
N LYS A 46 3.98 -6.14 -9.73
CA LYS A 46 4.76 -6.88 -10.72
C LYS A 46 6.25 -6.54 -10.61
N LYS A 47 7.09 -7.57 -10.69
CA LYS A 47 8.54 -7.44 -10.86
C LYS A 47 8.82 -6.89 -12.25
N ASP A 48 9.33 -5.67 -12.33
CA ASP A 48 9.82 -5.06 -13.56
C ASP A 48 11.06 -4.19 -13.26
N ASN A 49 11.60 -3.53 -14.28
CA ASN A 49 12.78 -2.66 -14.14
C ASN A 49 12.46 -1.28 -13.52
N LYS A 50 11.24 -1.03 -13.03
CA LYS A 50 10.90 0.26 -12.43
C LYS A 50 11.30 0.31 -10.96
N CYS A 51 11.45 1.54 -10.45
CA CYS A 51 11.77 1.77 -9.05
C CYS A 51 10.64 1.23 -8.13
N LEU A 52 10.95 0.15 -7.43
CA LEU A 52 10.04 -0.53 -6.51
C LEU A 52 9.56 0.37 -5.37
N LYS A 53 10.43 1.24 -4.82
CA LYS A 53 10.05 2.23 -3.80
C LYS A 53 8.91 3.13 -4.28
N THR A 54 9.01 3.62 -5.51
CA THR A 54 7.96 4.44 -6.14
C THR A 54 6.68 3.64 -6.37
N LYS A 55 6.79 2.37 -6.80
CA LYS A 55 5.62 1.49 -6.94
C LYS A 55 4.87 1.31 -5.64
N ILE A 56 5.57 0.99 -4.56
CA ILE A 56 4.98 0.80 -3.23
C ILE A 56 4.28 2.09 -2.79
N ARG A 57 4.95 3.24 -2.93
CA ARG A 57 4.32 4.53 -2.60
C ARG A 57 3.03 4.77 -3.36
N ASN A 58 3.03 4.54 -4.67
CA ASN A 58 1.84 4.72 -5.50
C ASN A 58 0.72 3.72 -5.15
N ALA A 59 1.09 2.47 -4.88
CA ALA A 59 0.14 1.42 -4.53
C ALA A 59 -0.53 1.71 -3.18
N PHE A 60 0.24 2.02 -2.14
CA PHE A 60 -0.29 2.36 -0.83
C PHE A 60 -1.07 3.67 -0.85
N LYS A 61 -0.60 4.68 -1.59
CA LYS A 61 -1.37 5.92 -1.76
C LYS A 61 -2.75 5.67 -2.34
N LYS A 62 -2.83 4.90 -3.43
CA LYS A 62 -4.11 4.54 -4.06
C LYS A 62 -4.97 3.68 -3.13
N PHE A 63 -4.35 2.73 -2.45
CA PHE A 63 -5.05 1.82 -1.56
C PHE A 63 -5.64 2.56 -0.35
N VAL A 64 -4.84 3.31 0.39
CA VAL A 64 -5.26 4.03 1.60
C VAL A 64 -6.32 5.08 1.29
N SER A 65 -6.22 5.77 0.15
CA SER A 65 -7.23 6.76 -0.26
C SER A 65 -8.59 6.16 -0.66
N THR A 66 -8.64 4.85 -0.97
CA THR A 66 -9.87 4.17 -1.43
C THR A 66 -10.43 3.18 -0.41
N ASN A 67 -9.58 2.63 0.44
CA ASN A 67 -9.95 1.70 1.50
C ASN A 67 -10.51 2.44 2.72
N LYS A 68 -11.68 2.01 3.21
CA LYS A 68 -12.35 2.60 4.39
C LYS A 68 -12.28 1.72 5.64
N PHE A 69 -11.67 0.54 5.53
CA PHE A 69 -11.63 -0.44 6.60
C PHE A 69 -10.32 -0.36 7.37
N ASN A 70 -10.38 -0.61 8.69
CA ASN A 70 -9.18 -0.95 9.45
C ASN A 70 -8.77 -2.37 9.07
N ILE A 71 -7.52 -2.53 8.67
CA ILE A 71 -6.99 -3.82 8.21
C ILE A 71 -5.57 -4.00 8.73
N ASN A 72 -5.13 -5.26 8.78
CA ASN A 72 -3.72 -5.58 8.95
C ASN A 72 -2.99 -5.40 7.61
N VAL A 73 -1.70 -5.12 7.67
CA VAL A 73 -0.80 -5.17 6.50
C VAL A 73 0.24 -6.23 6.77
N ASP A 74 0.27 -7.28 5.95
CA ASP A 74 1.33 -8.29 5.97
C ASP A 74 2.59 -7.70 5.32
N VAL A 75 3.40 -6.99 6.11
CA VAL A 75 4.61 -6.31 5.63
C VAL A 75 5.59 -7.30 5.01
N ASP A 76 5.72 -8.51 5.56
CA ASP A 76 6.67 -9.52 5.07
C ASP A 76 6.38 -9.91 3.62
N SER A 77 5.11 -9.99 3.23
CA SER A 77 4.73 -10.22 1.83
C SER A 77 5.26 -9.15 0.86
N PHE A 78 5.49 -7.91 1.32
CA PHE A 78 6.10 -6.82 0.55
C PHE A 78 7.63 -6.81 0.63
N LEU A 79 8.24 -7.45 1.63
CA LEU A 79 9.69 -7.48 1.81
C LEU A 79 10.39 -8.49 0.91
N VAL A 80 9.68 -9.50 0.41
CA VAL A 80 10.20 -10.50 -0.56
C VAL A 80 10.81 -9.84 -1.79
N PHE A 81 10.38 -8.63 -2.13
CA PHE A 81 10.91 -7.86 -3.26
C PHE A 81 12.32 -7.28 -3.01
N PHE A 82 12.74 -7.15 -1.76
CA PHE A 82 13.92 -6.39 -1.35
C PHE A 82 15.11 -7.24 -0.92
N ASP A 83 14.93 -8.57 -0.82
CA ASP A 83 15.99 -9.50 -0.43
C ASP A 83 17.23 -9.44 -1.34
N LYS A 84 17.08 -9.00 -2.59
CA LYS A 84 18.19 -8.94 -3.56
C LYS A 84 18.97 -7.61 -3.56
N CYS A 85 18.46 -6.54 -2.95
CA CYS A 85 19.06 -5.20 -3.06
C CYS A 85 19.46 -4.55 -1.72
N GLY A 86 19.18 -5.19 -0.58
CA GLY A 86 19.44 -4.60 0.75
C GLY A 86 18.49 -3.44 1.12
N CYS A 87 17.49 -3.15 0.29
CA CYS A 87 16.60 -2.00 0.44
C CYS A 87 15.33 -2.29 1.26
N LYS A 88 15.32 -3.32 2.13
CA LYS A 88 14.16 -3.65 2.98
C LYS A 88 13.71 -2.47 3.82
N LYS A 89 14.67 -1.70 4.35
CA LYS A 89 14.39 -0.51 5.14
C LYS A 89 13.62 0.54 4.33
N ASP A 90 14.07 0.80 3.10
CA ASP A 90 13.38 1.73 2.18
C ASP A 90 11.96 1.31 1.86
N ALA A 91 11.69 0.00 1.81
CA ALA A 91 10.36 -0.56 1.61
C ALA A 91 9.43 -0.23 2.77
N ILE A 92 9.87 -0.56 3.98
CA ILE A 92 9.11 -0.34 5.22
C ILE A 92 8.85 1.15 5.39
N GLU A 93 9.88 1.98 5.18
CA GLU A 93 9.74 3.44 5.20
C GLU A 93 8.70 3.90 4.17
N ALA A 94 8.78 3.42 2.93
CA ALA A 94 7.81 3.79 1.88
C ALA A 94 6.37 3.40 2.22
N ILE A 95 6.15 2.19 2.76
CA ILE A 95 4.83 1.73 3.21
C ILE A 95 4.32 2.65 4.32
N TYR A 96 5.13 2.83 5.36
CA TYR A 96 4.76 3.60 6.53
C TYR A 96 4.48 5.07 6.20
N GLU A 97 5.38 5.73 5.47
CA GLU A 97 5.23 7.12 5.04
C GLU A 97 3.95 7.31 4.22
N SER A 98 3.65 6.37 3.31
CA SER A 98 2.46 6.48 2.45
C SER A 98 1.18 6.34 3.24
N ILE A 99 1.12 5.40 4.19
CA ILE A 99 -0.03 5.24 5.07
C ILE A 99 -0.20 6.46 5.95
N ALA A 100 0.87 6.91 6.62
CA ALA A 100 0.83 8.08 7.48
C ALA A 100 0.36 9.31 6.70
N PHE A 101 0.99 9.61 5.56
CA PHE A 101 0.68 10.78 4.75
C PHE A 101 -0.78 10.82 4.27
N GLU A 102 -1.33 9.70 3.81
CA GLU A 102 -2.72 9.67 3.32
C GLU A 102 -3.76 9.61 4.45
N THR A 103 -3.36 9.25 5.67
CA THR A 103 -4.26 9.23 6.85
C THR A 103 -4.23 10.52 7.68
N PHE A 104 -3.20 11.37 7.51
CA PHE A 104 -3.14 12.68 8.16
C PHE A 104 -4.17 13.66 7.57
N ASP A 105 -4.72 14.52 8.43
CA ASP A 105 -5.58 15.64 8.02
C ASP A 105 -4.84 16.55 7.04
N LYS A 106 -5.36 16.67 5.82
CA LYS A 106 -4.72 17.45 4.75
C LYS A 106 -4.86 18.94 5.06
N VAL A 107 -3.74 19.64 5.20
CA VAL A 107 -3.72 21.10 5.34
C VAL A 107 -4.13 21.72 4.00
N SER A 108 -5.29 22.38 3.97
CA SER A 108 -5.75 23.14 2.81
C SER A 108 -5.22 24.57 2.88
N TYR A 109 -4.28 24.91 1.99
CA TYR A 109 -3.88 26.30 1.81
C TYR A 109 -4.97 27.05 1.04
N LYS A 110 -5.52 28.11 1.64
CA LYS A 110 -6.45 29.02 0.96
C LYS A 110 -5.69 29.73 -0.16
N LYS A 111 -6.05 29.48 -1.42
CA LYS A 111 -5.53 30.22 -2.57
C LYS A 111 -5.98 31.69 -2.43
N ILE A 112 -5.06 32.60 -2.10
CA ILE A 112 -5.36 34.04 -2.11
C ILE A 112 -5.40 34.50 -3.57
N LEU A 113 -6.54 34.31 -4.22
CA LEU A 113 -6.88 34.99 -5.46
C LEU A 113 -7.46 36.36 -5.10
N ASN A 114 -6.60 37.36 -4.92
CA ASN A 114 -6.89 38.80 -5.10
C ASN A 114 -5.79 39.63 -4.43
N GLN A 115 -4.72 39.99 -5.17
CA GLN A 115 -3.99 41.27 -5.04
C GLN A 115 -3.18 41.59 -6.32
N MET A 116 -3.76 41.36 -7.50
CA MET A 116 -3.28 41.96 -8.75
C MET A 116 -4.50 42.46 -9.53
N LYS A 117 -5.07 43.56 -9.06
CA LYS A 117 -5.89 44.48 -9.85
C LYS A 117 -5.23 45.84 -9.75
#